data_AF-A0A418W0V8-F1
#
_entry.id   AF-A0A418W0V8-F1
#
_cell.length_a   1.000
_cell.length_b   1.000
_cell.length_c   1.000
_cell.angle_alpha   90.00
_cell.angle_beta   90.00
_cell.angle_gamma   90.00
#
_symmetry.space_group_name_H-M   'P 1'
#
loop_
_entity.id
_entity.type
_entity.pdbx_description
1 polymer ?
#
loop_
_entity_poly.entity_id
_entity_poly.type
_entity_poly.pdbx_seq_one_letter_code
_entity_poly.pdbx_strand_id
1 'polypeptide(L)'
;MVIADEVLSQTDVRVRCGTAPAALDAAIRVGPTWQLDDAAFLFRVPQVARFLVTNGNEVVVDLHASSTTTDAAPFLLGTAFGVLLHQRGQLVLHAATLSYRGRGVALCGVTGAGKSTLAAALCQAGCDFVGDDVAAIRFDDGGVPTILPDGRQHRLWMDAVEQLALTDCLGPPVRPCLKKFHVDPPRMATQGPTPLTTIIILRKADSPGRFDLTPLDPVDAAALVRDEVYRSKTASHLGRDADLFQQIAALLGRVRVFLLDRAMDFALLDDTVAAVLAQIDKEV
;
A
#
# COMPACT_ATOMS: atom_id res chain seq x y z
N MET A 1 24.88 34.81 4.22
CA MET A 1 26.01 34.12 4.89
C MET A 1 25.60 32.67 5.03
N VAL A 2 26.18 31.82 4.19
CA VAL A 2 25.92 30.38 4.15
C VAL A 2 26.63 29.73 5.34
N ILE A 3 26.00 28.74 5.97
CA ILE A 3 26.44 27.34 6.10
C ILE A 3 25.55 26.67 7.15
N ALA A 4 24.81 25.65 6.72
CA ALA A 4 24.63 24.44 7.49
C ALA A 4 24.49 23.30 6.48
N ASP A 5 25.47 22.39 6.52
CA ASP A 5 25.54 21.18 5.72
C ASP A 5 24.26 20.36 5.83
N GLU A 6 23.38 20.44 4.82
CA GLU A 6 22.52 19.31 4.50
C GLU A 6 23.29 18.42 3.55
N VAL A 7 23.77 17.30 4.08
CA VAL A 7 24.18 16.13 3.31
C VAL A 7 23.05 15.84 2.31
N LEU A 8 23.22 16.25 1.05
CA LEU A 8 22.36 15.83 -0.04
C LEU A 8 22.46 14.30 -0.10
N SER A 9 21.45 13.63 0.44
CA SER A 9 21.33 12.18 0.43
C SER A 9 21.49 11.68 -1.01
N GLN A 10 22.31 10.66 -1.22
CA GLN A 10 22.32 9.91 -2.47
C GLN A 10 20.88 9.63 -2.91
N THR A 11 20.56 9.87 -4.17
CA THR A 11 19.23 9.60 -4.71
C THR A 11 18.88 8.11 -4.54
N ASP A 12 18.00 7.79 -3.58
CA ASP A 12 17.62 6.41 -3.26
C ASP A 12 17.00 5.67 -4.44
N VAL A 13 16.19 6.36 -5.26
CA VAL A 13 15.54 5.82 -6.47
C VAL A 13 15.64 6.83 -7.60
N ARG A 14 16.14 6.42 -8.76
CA ARG A 14 16.14 7.23 -9.98
C ARG A 14 15.00 6.81 -10.90
N VAL A 15 14.05 7.72 -11.13
CA VAL A 15 13.01 7.55 -12.15
C VAL A 15 13.30 8.49 -13.31
N ARG A 16 13.34 7.97 -14.53
CA ARG A 16 13.56 8.79 -15.73
C ARG A 16 12.75 8.31 -16.93
N CYS A 17 12.40 9.26 -17.79
CA CYS A 17 11.92 8.92 -19.13
C CYS A 17 13.12 8.55 -20.02
N GLY A 18 12.95 7.56 -20.90
CA GLY A 18 13.99 7.14 -21.84
C GLY A 18 13.64 5.85 -22.56
N THR A 19 14.50 5.43 -23.49
CA THR A 19 14.28 4.17 -24.23
C THR A 19 14.56 2.97 -23.35
N ALA A 20 13.57 2.08 -23.23
CA ALA A 20 13.71 0.76 -22.63
C ALA A 20 13.91 -0.26 -23.76
N PRO A 21 14.57 -1.40 -23.53
CA PRO A 21 14.68 -2.43 -24.54
C PRO A 21 13.31 -3.03 -24.88
N ALA A 22 13.19 -3.64 -26.06
CA ALA A 22 11.97 -4.33 -26.46
C ALA A 22 11.79 -5.67 -25.73
N ALA A 23 12.91 -6.30 -25.37
CA ALA A 23 13.04 -7.54 -24.61
C ALA A 23 14.38 -7.52 -23.83
N LEU A 24 14.47 -8.28 -22.75
CA LEU A 24 15.72 -8.53 -22.03
C LEU A 24 16.52 -9.63 -22.76
N ASP A 25 17.81 -9.40 -22.96
CA ASP A 25 18.68 -10.33 -23.69
C ASP A 25 18.84 -11.68 -22.96
N ALA A 26 18.82 -11.67 -21.63
CA ALA A 26 19.02 -12.83 -20.76
C ALA A 26 17.79 -13.14 -19.90
N ALA A 27 16.58 -13.00 -20.45
CA ALA A 27 15.34 -13.26 -19.72
C ALA A 27 15.29 -14.70 -19.17
N ILE A 28 15.24 -14.83 -17.84
CA ILE A 28 15.10 -16.12 -17.14
C ILE A 28 13.62 -16.52 -17.01
N ARG A 29 12.70 -15.56 -17.00
CA ARG A 29 11.26 -15.79 -17.01
C ARG A 29 10.57 -14.79 -17.94
N VAL A 30 9.58 -15.29 -18.67
CA VAL A 30 8.80 -14.50 -19.63
C VAL A 30 7.33 -14.74 -19.40
N GLY A 31 6.58 -13.65 -19.26
CA GLY A 31 5.12 -13.65 -19.28
C GLY A 31 4.56 -12.89 -20.49
N PRO A 32 3.23 -12.76 -20.58
CA PRO A 32 2.57 -12.18 -21.76
C PRO A 32 2.99 -10.74 -22.07
N THR A 33 3.24 -9.96 -21.02
CA THR A 33 3.59 -8.54 -21.11
C THR A 33 4.76 -8.17 -20.21
N TRP A 34 5.52 -9.15 -19.71
CA TRP A 34 6.65 -8.89 -18.83
C TRP A 34 7.77 -9.92 -19.03
N GLN A 35 8.99 -9.52 -18.70
CA GLN A 35 10.20 -10.34 -18.69
C GLN A 35 11.00 -10.01 -17.44
N LEU A 36 11.71 -11.01 -16.94
CA LEU A 36 12.56 -10.91 -15.78
C LEU A 36 13.90 -11.56 -16.09
N ASP A 37 15.00 -10.90 -15.74
CA ASP A 37 16.33 -11.47 -15.56
C ASP A 37 16.78 -11.31 -14.10
N ASP A 38 18.05 -11.55 -13.78
CA ASP A 38 18.56 -11.50 -12.41
C ASP A 38 18.49 -10.09 -11.78
N ALA A 39 18.53 -9.03 -12.59
CA ALA A 39 18.64 -7.64 -12.14
C ALA A 39 17.42 -6.78 -12.51
N ALA A 40 16.72 -7.14 -13.59
CA ALA A 40 15.77 -6.28 -14.26
C ALA A 40 14.42 -6.96 -14.49
N PHE A 41 13.36 -6.21 -14.25
CA PHE A 41 11.99 -6.58 -14.59
C PHE A 41 11.46 -5.59 -15.62
N LEU A 42 11.25 -6.07 -16.83
CA LEU A 42 10.68 -5.31 -17.95
C LEU A 42 9.20 -5.63 -18.05
N PHE A 43 8.31 -4.63 -18.06
CA PHE A 43 6.90 -4.85 -18.39
C PHE A 43 6.35 -3.82 -19.35
N ARG A 44 5.36 -4.23 -20.13
CA ARG A 44 4.71 -3.43 -21.16
C ARG A 44 3.23 -3.26 -20.85
N VAL A 45 2.77 -2.03 -20.94
CA VAL A 45 1.36 -1.68 -20.97
C VAL A 45 1.04 -1.22 -22.40
N PRO A 46 0.27 -2.00 -23.18
CA PRO A 46 -0.05 -1.64 -24.57
C PRO A 46 -0.58 -0.21 -24.68
N GLN A 47 -0.11 0.53 -25.69
CA GLN A 47 -0.50 1.92 -25.97
C GLN A 47 -0.16 2.96 -24.88
N VAL A 48 0.47 2.54 -23.77
CA VAL A 48 0.86 3.42 -22.67
C VAL A 48 2.39 3.51 -22.54
N ALA A 49 3.08 2.47 -22.10
CA ALA A 49 4.53 2.54 -21.91
C ALA A 49 5.18 1.17 -21.74
N ARG A 50 6.51 1.13 -21.90
CA ARG A 50 7.38 0.08 -21.36
C ARG A 50 8.10 0.60 -20.12
N PHE A 51 8.21 -0.23 -19.11
CA PHE A 51 8.85 0.08 -17.84
C PHE A 51 9.95 -0.93 -17.58
N LEU A 52 11.16 -0.45 -17.35
CA LEU A 52 12.30 -1.27 -16.92
C LEU A 52 12.63 -0.91 -15.47
N VAL A 53 12.50 -1.87 -14.56
CA VAL A 53 12.85 -1.70 -13.15
C VAL A 53 14.09 -2.52 -12.84
N THR A 54 15.16 -1.86 -12.41
CA THR A 54 16.49 -2.49 -12.26
C THR A 54 17.00 -2.33 -10.83
N ASN A 55 17.48 -3.43 -10.23
CA ASN A 55 18.16 -3.49 -8.93
C ASN A 55 17.44 -2.78 -7.78
N GLY A 56 16.12 -2.59 -7.89
CA GLY A 56 15.33 -1.84 -6.95
C GLY A 56 15.72 -0.35 -6.83
N ASN A 57 16.49 0.24 -7.74
CA ASN A 57 16.94 1.63 -7.59
C ASN A 57 16.80 2.49 -8.86
N GLU A 58 16.45 1.90 -10.00
CA GLU A 58 16.18 2.62 -11.24
C GLU A 58 14.86 2.18 -11.86
N VAL A 59 14.09 3.15 -12.36
CA VAL A 59 12.95 2.92 -13.25
C VAL A 59 13.12 3.76 -14.51
N VAL A 60 13.17 3.10 -15.66
CA VAL A 60 13.11 3.73 -16.98
C VAL A 60 11.69 3.62 -17.52
N VAL A 61 11.10 4.76 -17.89
CA VAL A 61 9.77 4.85 -18.51
C VAL A 61 9.92 5.21 -19.98
N ASP A 62 9.63 4.25 -20.86
CA ASP A 62 9.61 4.41 -22.31
C ASP A 62 8.15 4.60 -22.75
N LEU A 63 7.74 5.87 -22.83
CA LEU A 63 6.37 6.27 -23.16
C LEU A 63 6.02 5.90 -24.61
N HIS A 64 4.80 5.41 -24.80
CA HIS A 64 4.24 5.25 -26.13
C HIS A 64 3.96 6.63 -26.74
N ALA A 65 4.16 6.79 -28.05
CA ALA A 65 4.04 8.08 -28.75
C ALA A 65 2.66 8.75 -28.59
N SER A 66 1.60 7.96 -28.38
CA SER A 66 0.23 8.45 -28.18
C SER A 66 -0.18 8.61 -26.70
N SER A 67 0.76 8.51 -25.77
CA SER A 67 0.50 8.52 -24.33
C SER A 67 1.19 9.68 -23.63
N THR A 68 0.70 10.02 -22.45
CA THR A 68 1.27 11.05 -21.58
C THR A 68 1.89 10.45 -20.33
N THR A 69 2.68 11.23 -19.60
CA THR A 69 3.18 10.85 -18.27
C THR A 69 2.03 10.57 -17.29
N THR A 70 0.89 11.26 -17.44
CA THR A 70 -0.32 11.04 -16.65
C THR A 70 -0.91 9.65 -16.89
N ASP A 71 -0.88 9.16 -18.13
CA ASP A 71 -1.36 7.80 -18.46
C ASP A 71 -0.44 6.71 -17.88
N ALA A 72 0.86 6.99 -17.82
CA ALA A 72 1.87 6.09 -17.27
C ALA A 72 1.93 6.09 -15.73
N ALA A 73 1.56 7.20 -15.08
CA ALA A 73 1.70 7.39 -13.63
C ALA A 73 1.05 6.27 -12.77
N PRO A 74 -0.15 5.74 -13.07
CA PRO A 74 -0.73 4.64 -12.31
C PRO A 74 0.09 3.34 -12.38
N PHE A 75 0.74 3.08 -13.50
CA PHE A 75 1.56 1.88 -13.71
C PHE A 75 2.96 2.04 -13.11
N LEU A 76 3.50 3.26 -13.15
CA LEU A 76 4.70 3.64 -12.44
C LEU A 76 4.49 3.44 -10.92
N LEU A 77 3.56 4.20 -10.32
CA LEU A 77 3.32 4.22 -8.87
C LEU A 77 2.75 2.90 -8.32
N GLY A 78 2.14 2.08 -9.18
CA GLY A 78 1.61 0.76 -8.84
C GLY A 78 2.61 -0.35 -9.11
N THR A 79 2.66 -0.82 -10.37
CA THR A 79 3.45 -2.01 -10.73
C THR A 79 4.96 -1.77 -10.62
N ALA A 80 5.49 -0.66 -11.16
CA ALA A 80 6.93 -0.43 -11.18
C ALA A 80 7.49 -0.23 -9.77
N PHE A 81 6.83 0.59 -8.93
CA PHE A 81 7.21 0.74 -7.53
C PHE A 81 7.01 -0.56 -6.73
N GLY A 82 5.95 -1.33 -6.99
CA GLY A 82 5.77 -2.64 -6.35
C GLY A 82 6.93 -3.60 -6.65
N VAL A 83 7.33 -3.71 -7.92
CA VAL A 83 8.51 -4.49 -8.34
C VAL A 83 9.78 -3.98 -7.66
N LEU A 84 9.97 -2.65 -7.64
CA LEU A 84 11.14 -2.01 -7.04
C LEU A 84 11.27 -2.37 -5.55
N LEU A 85 10.17 -2.34 -4.80
CA LEU A 85 10.15 -2.70 -3.38
C LEU A 85 10.43 -4.20 -3.16
N HIS A 86 9.92 -5.07 -4.03
CA HIS A 86 10.22 -6.51 -3.99
C HIS A 86 11.69 -6.81 -4.32
N GLN A 87 12.28 -6.14 -5.32
CA GLN A 87 13.71 -6.22 -5.60
C GLN A 87 14.56 -5.77 -4.40
N ARG A 88 14.05 -4.85 -3.58
CA ARG A 88 14.73 -4.32 -2.39
C ARG A 88 14.69 -5.19 -1.15
N GLY A 89 14.05 -6.35 -1.15
CA GLY A 89 13.94 -7.07 0.12
C GLY A 89 12.63 -6.88 0.87
N GLN A 90 11.71 -6.01 0.45
CA GLN A 90 10.69 -5.51 1.37
C GLN A 90 9.41 -6.37 1.35
N LEU A 91 8.83 -6.57 2.54
CA LEU A 91 7.46 -7.05 2.67
C LEU A 91 6.51 -5.90 2.31
N VAL A 92 5.69 -6.10 1.28
CA VAL A 92 4.74 -5.08 0.82
C VAL A 92 3.33 -5.61 0.92
N LEU A 93 2.46 -4.90 1.65
CA LEU A 93 1.06 -5.25 1.84
C LEU A 93 0.15 -4.31 1.04
N HIS A 94 -0.99 -4.83 0.58
CA HIS A 94 -2.07 -4.04 0.00
C HIS A 94 -2.95 -3.45 1.11
N ALA A 95 -2.44 -2.41 1.77
CA ALA A 95 -3.07 -1.84 2.96
C ALA A 95 -3.26 -0.33 2.88
N ALA A 96 -4.29 0.15 3.57
CA ALA A 96 -4.34 1.54 4.04
C ALA A 96 -3.72 1.59 5.44
N THR A 97 -2.87 2.56 5.70
CA THR A 97 -2.09 2.64 6.94
C THR A 97 -2.31 3.96 7.66
N LEU A 98 -2.37 3.87 8.98
CA LEU A 98 -2.69 4.95 9.89
C LEU A 98 -1.75 4.91 11.10
N SER A 99 -1.65 6.03 11.81
CA SER A 99 -1.06 6.10 13.14
C SER A 99 -2.12 6.57 14.12
N TYR A 100 -2.24 5.89 15.26
CA TYR A 100 -3.09 6.30 16.36
C TYR A 100 -2.26 6.33 17.64
N ARG A 101 -2.05 7.52 18.21
CA ARG A 101 -1.22 7.73 19.42
C ARG A 101 0.19 7.11 19.28
N GLY A 102 0.80 7.24 18.10
CA GLY A 102 2.13 6.70 17.81
C GLY A 102 2.16 5.21 17.47
N ARG A 103 1.00 4.55 17.38
CA ARG A 103 0.87 3.13 17.01
C ARG A 103 0.36 3.00 15.58
N GLY A 104 1.10 2.26 14.77
CA GLY A 104 0.76 1.99 13.38
C GLY A 104 -0.32 0.93 13.26
N VAL A 105 -1.28 1.19 12.39
CA VAL A 105 -2.39 0.29 12.05
C VAL A 105 -2.41 0.10 10.54
N ALA A 106 -2.50 -1.16 10.09
CA ALA A 106 -2.67 -1.50 8.69
C ALA A 106 -4.03 -2.17 8.46
N LEU A 107 -4.87 -1.54 7.64
CA LEU A 107 -6.15 -2.08 7.18
C LEU A 107 -5.91 -2.81 5.87
N CYS A 108 -6.09 -4.12 5.85
CA CYS A 108 -5.97 -4.97 4.66
C CYS A 108 -7.33 -5.57 4.29
N GLY A 109 -7.40 -6.27 3.15
CA GLY A 109 -8.62 -6.92 2.67
C GLY A 109 -8.80 -6.72 1.17
N VAL A 110 -9.70 -7.50 0.58
CA VAL A 110 -9.95 -7.47 -0.87
C VAL A 110 -10.32 -6.07 -1.39
N THR A 111 -10.07 -5.83 -2.68
CA THR A 111 -10.47 -4.59 -3.34
C THR A 111 -11.97 -4.33 -3.12
N GLY A 112 -12.30 -3.13 -2.66
CA GLY A 112 -13.69 -2.75 -2.37
C GLY A 112 -14.21 -3.19 -1.01
N ALA A 113 -13.40 -3.79 -0.13
CA ALA A 113 -13.75 -4.05 1.29
C ALA A 113 -13.89 -2.77 2.14
N GLY A 114 -13.60 -1.60 1.56
CA GLY A 114 -13.74 -0.30 2.22
C GLY A 114 -12.53 0.13 3.06
N LYS A 115 -11.32 -0.40 2.79
CA LYS A 115 -10.07 -0.01 3.48
C LYS A 115 -9.87 1.50 3.51
N SER A 116 -9.86 2.15 2.34
CA SER A 116 -9.66 3.60 2.23
C SER A 116 -10.78 4.39 2.89
N THR A 117 -12.03 3.93 2.80
CA THR A 117 -13.20 4.57 3.46
C THR A 117 -13.09 4.50 4.97
N LEU A 118 -12.79 3.33 5.53
CA LEU A 118 -12.58 3.17 6.97
C LEU A 118 -11.35 3.96 7.43
N ALA A 119 -10.28 4.00 6.63
CA ALA A 119 -9.11 4.81 6.92
C ALA A 119 -9.45 6.29 7.02
N ALA A 120 -10.22 6.83 6.07
CA ALA A 120 -10.65 8.22 6.09
C ALA A 120 -11.55 8.53 7.32
N ALA A 121 -12.47 7.63 7.67
CA ALA A 121 -13.31 7.77 8.86
C ALA A 121 -12.47 7.74 10.16
N LEU A 122 -11.48 6.85 10.25
CA LEU A 122 -10.54 6.80 11.37
C LEU A 122 -9.70 8.09 11.47
N CYS A 123 -9.32 8.70 10.34
CA CYS A 123 -8.65 10.00 10.34
C CYS A 123 -9.54 11.11 10.91
N GLN A 124 -10.84 11.13 10.58
CA GLN A 124 -11.81 12.06 11.18
C GLN A 124 -11.96 11.83 12.69
N ALA A 125 -11.81 10.59 13.14
CA ALA A 125 -11.82 10.22 14.56
C ALA A 125 -10.46 10.37 15.28
N GLY A 126 -9.48 11.04 14.67
CA GLY A 126 -8.22 11.39 15.33
C GLY A 126 -7.05 10.43 15.06
N CYS A 127 -7.14 9.54 14.08
CA CYS A 127 -5.95 8.91 13.51
C CYS A 127 -5.21 9.88 12.58
N ASP A 128 -3.92 9.64 12.39
CA ASP A 128 -3.08 10.33 11.42
C ASP A 128 -2.88 9.42 10.20
N PHE A 129 -3.09 9.94 9.00
CA PHE A 129 -2.88 9.19 7.76
C PHE A 129 -1.39 8.91 7.53
N VAL A 130 -1.05 7.65 7.22
CA VAL A 130 0.32 7.25 6.86
C VAL A 130 0.41 6.93 5.36
N GLY A 131 -0.51 6.14 4.83
CA GLY A 131 -0.49 5.77 3.42
C GLY A 131 -1.71 5.00 2.97
N ASP A 132 -1.89 4.84 1.66
CA ASP A 132 -3.00 4.09 1.06
C ASP A 132 -2.52 3.25 -0.13
N ASP A 133 -3.22 2.14 -0.39
CA ASP A 133 -2.97 1.17 -1.47
C ASP A 133 -1.72 0.29 -1.33
N VAL A 134 -0.58 0.85 -0.89
CA VAL A 134 0.71 0.14 -0.81
C VAL A 134 1.42 0.47 0.49
N ALA A 135 1.62 -0.54 1.34
CA ALA A 135 2.34 -0.40 2.61
C ALA A 135 3.63 -1.24 2.58
N ALA A 136 4.78 -0.58 2.52
CA ALA A 136 6.07 -1.25 2.68
C ALA A 136 6.39 -1.38 4.17
N ILE A 137 6.52 -2.62 4.64
CA ILE A 137 6.90 -2.92 6.02
C ILE A 137 8.41 -3.05 6.11
N ARG A 138 9.02 -2.22 6.96
CA ARG A 138 10.46 -2.26 7.24
C ARG A 138 10.69 -2.76 8.65
N PHE A 139 11.73 -3.55 8.84
CA PHE A 139 12.17 -3.95 10.17
C PHE A 139 13.38 -3.08 10.53
N ASP A 140 13.35 -2.45 11.70
CA ASP A 140 14.52 -1.75 12.24
C ASP A 140 15.56 -2.75 12.77
N ASP A 141 16.70 -2.23 13.27
CA ASP A 141 17.78 -3.06 13.83
C ASP A 141 17.34 -3.93 15.02
N GLY A 142 16.24 -3.55 15.71
CA GLY A 142 15.62 -4.31 16.80
C GLY A 142 14.56 -5.31 16.34
N GLY A 143 14.33 -5.41 15.03
CA GLY A 143 13.29 -6.25 14.43
C GLY A 143 11.88 -5.72 14.65
N VAL A 144 11.71 -4.44 14.98
CA VAL A 144 10.39 -3.81 15.10
C VAL A 144 9.87 -3.48 13.71
N PRO A 145 8.69 -4.00 13.31
CA PRO A 145 8.09 -3.64 12.04
C PRO A 145 7.60 -2.19 12.09
N THR A 146 7.89 -1.43 11.04
CA THR A 146 7.54 -0.03 10.90
C THR A 146 6.92 0.24 9.53
N ILE A 147 6.03 1.23 9.49
CA ILE A 147 5.45 1.82 8.28
C ILE A 147 5.95 3.26 8.14
N LEU A 148 6.06 3.74 6.90
CA LEU A 148 6.50 5.10 6.59
C LEU A 148 5.40 5.85 5.85
N PRO A 149 5.26 7.18 6.10
CA PRO A 149 4.42 8.01 5.28
C PRO A 149 4.80 7.90 3.80
N ASP A 150 3.84 7.59 2.94
CA ASP A 150 4.08 7.41 1.50
C ASP A 150 3.89 8.70 0.68
N GLY A 151 3.47 9.78 1.35
CA GLY A 151 3.19 11.08 0.75
C GLY A 151 1.97 11.08 -0.19
N ARG A 152 1.13 10.04 -0.13
CA ARG A 152 -0.06 9.89 -0.98
C ARG A 152 -1.29 10.50 -0.31
N GLN A 153 -2.38 10.43 -1.06
CA GLN A 153 -3.73 10.83 -0.65
C GLN A 153 -4.62 9.58 -0.55
N HIS A 154 -5.74 9.69 0.16
CA HIS A 154 -6.77 8.66 0.11
C HIS A 154 -7.30 8.50 -1.32
N ARG A 155 -7.72 7.28 -1.69
CA ARG A 155 -8.46 7.05 -2.93
C ARG A 155 -9.88 6.60 -2.62
N LEU A 156 -10.83 7.53 -2.63
CA LEU A 156 -12.23 7.29 -2.23
C LEU A 156 -13.18 7.31 -3.42
N TRP A 157 -14.21 6.49 -3.37
CA TRP A 157 -15.36 6.61 -4.27
C TRP A 157 -16.22 7.82 -3.87
N MET A 158 -16.93 8.42 -4.82
CA MET A 158 -17.73 9.63 -4.57
C MET A 158 -18.75 9.45 -3.44
N ASP A 159 -19.37 8.28 -3.34
CA ASP A 159 -20.30 7.94 -2.26
C ASP A 159 -19.63 8.06 -0.87
N ALA A 160 -18.41 7.55 -0.71
CA ALA A 160 -17.64 7.69 0.52
C ALA A 160 -17.23 9.14 0.79
N VAL A 161 -16.92 9.93 -0.25
CA VAL A 161 -16.63 11.37 -0.10
C VAL A 161 -17.84 12.11 0.44
N GLU A 162 -19.01 11.89 -0.15
CA GLU A 162 -20.26 12.54 0.24
C GLU A 162 -20.67 12.14 1.67
N GLN A 163 -20.62 10.85 1.98
CA GLN A 163 -21.00 10.33 3.30
C GLN A 163 -20.07 10.81 4.43
N LEU A 164 -18.78 10.98 4.13
CA LEU A 164 -17.80 11.50 5.08
C LEU A 164 -17.71 13.03 5.07
N ALA A 165 -18.53 13.72 4.27
CA ALA A 165 -18.46 15.17 4.08
C ALA A 165 -17.06 15.69 3.71
N LEU A 166 -16.34 14.96 2.85
CA LEU A 166 -14.96 15.26 2.42
C LEU A 166 -14.90 16.00 1.07
N THR A 167 -16.01 16.59 0.61
CA THR A 167 -16.10 17.24 -0.70
C THR A 167 -15.10 18.39 -0.87
N ASP A 168 -14.79 19.11 0.20
CA ASP A 168 -13.82 20.22 0.19
C ASP A 168 -12.36 19.75 0.11
N CYS A 169 -12.11 18.46 0.33
CA CYS A 169 -10.79 17.82 0.29
C CYS A 169 -10.55 17.08 -1.05
N LEU A 170 -11.44 17.26 -2.03
CA LEU A 170 -11.45 16.47 -3.26
C LEU A 170 -10.39 16.95 -4.25
N GLY A 171 -9.48 16.05 -4.59
CA GLY A 171 -8.50 16.20 -5.65
C GLY A 171 -8.97 15.64 -7.00
N PRO A 172 -8.06 15.51 -7.98
CA PRO A 172 -8.40 15.01 -9.30
C PRO A 172 -8.88 13.54 -9.25
N PRO A 173 -9.72 13.12 -10.22
CA PRO A 173 -10.15 11.74 -10.33
C PRO A 173 -8.93 10.80 -10.52
N VAL A 174 -8.99 9.62 -9.91
CA VAL A 174 -7.96 8.57 -10.05
C VAL A 174 -7.84 8.15 -11.52
N ARG A 175 -8.96 8.13 -12.25
CA ARG A 175 -9.04 7.95 -13.71
C ARG A 175 -10.27 8.67 -14.29
N PRO A 176 -10.23 9.18 -15.54
CA PRO A 176 -11.32 9.99 -16.12
C PRO A 176 -12.73 9.36 -16.06
N CYS A 177 -12.85 8.04 -16.19
CA CYS A 177 -14.14 7.34 -16.21
C CYS A 177 -14.53 6.70 -14.87
N LEU A 178 -13.74 6.88 -13.82
CA LEU A 178 -14.04 6.35 -12.48
C LEU A 178 -14.53 7.47 -11.57
N LYS A 179 -15.64 7.25 -10.88
CA LYS A 179 -16.10 8.11 -9.77
C LYS A 179 -15.28 7.86 -8.50
N LYS A 180 -13.96 7.78 -8.66
CA LYS A 180 -12.98 7.57 -7.60
C LYS A 180 -11.96 8.69 -7.64
N PHE A 181 -11.76 9.37 -6.53
CA PHE A 181 -11.00 10.61 -6.43
C PHE A 181 -9.84 10.46 -5.46
N HIS A 182 -8.79 11.25 -5.69
CA HIS A 182 -7.82 11.50 -4.63
C HIS A 182 -8.43 12.45 -3.61
N VAL A 183 -8.23 12.20 -2.33
CA VAL A 183 -8.80 13.02 -1.25
C VAL A 183 -7.71 13.31 -0.23
N ASP A 184 -7.50 14.59 0.05
CA ASP A 184 -6.53 15.02 1.04
C ASP A 184 -6.97 14.53 2.43
N PRO A 185 -6.12 13.79 3.16
CA PRO A 185 -6.44 13.37 4.51
C PRO A 185 -6.49 14.59 5.43
N PRO A 186 -7.45 14.67 6.37
CA PRO A 186 -7.57 15.80 7.30
C PRO A 186 -6.40 15.88 8.28
N ARG A 187 -5.72 14.75 8.53
CA ARG A 187 -4.55 14.63 9.41
C ARG A 187 -3.55 13.69 8.76
N MET A 188 -2.28 14.07 8.77
CA MET A 188 -1.17 13.27 8.24
C MET A 188 -0.17 13.01 9.34
N ALA A 189 0.38 11.80 9.36
CA ALA A 189 1.46 11.46 10.29
C ALA A 189 2.69 12.34 9.99
N THR A 190 3.37 12.75 11.06
CA THR A 190 4.65 13.47 10.94
C THR A 190 5.70 12.60 10.25
N GLN A 191 6.70 13.24 9.65
CA GLN A 191 7.81 12.55 8.99
C GLN A 191 8.50 11.57 9.95
N GLY A 192 8.56 10.29 9.59
CA GLY A 192 9.32 9.27 10.33
C GLY A 192 8.67 7.88 10.32
N PRO A 193 9.42 6.82 10.68
CA PRO A 193 8.87 5.48 10.84
C PRO A 193 7.87 5.41 12.01
N THR A 194 6.70 4.82 11.77
CA THR A 194 5.72 4.50 12.83
C THR A 194 5.77 3.00 13.11
N PRO A 195 5.95 2.54 14.37
CA PRO A 195 5.88 1.13 14.72
C PRO A 195 4.51 0.54 14.37
N LEU A 196 4.47 -0.49 13.53
CA LEU A 196 3.26 -1.22 13.22
C LEU A 196 2.94 -2.16 14.38
N THR A 197 1.77 -2.03 14.99
CA THR A 197 1.33 -2.87 16.11
C THR A 197 0.13 -3.74 15.76
N THR A 198 -0.68 -3.28 14.82
CA THR A 198 -1.99 -3.88 14.53
C THR A 198 -2.24 -4.01 13.04
N ILE A 199 -2.68 -5.19 12.60
CA ILE A 199 -3.25 -5.42 11.27
C ILE A 199 -4.71 -5.78 11.43
N ILE A 200 -5.59 -5.19 10.63
CA ILE A 200 -7.01 -5.51 10.59
C ILE A 200 -7.35 -5.97 9.16
N ILE A 201 -7.73 -7.24 9.02
CA ILE A 201 -8.19 -7.82 7.76
C ILE A 201 -9.69 -7.55 7.64
N LEU A 202 -10.11 -6.82 6.62
CA LEU A 202 -11.50 -6.51 6.37
C LEU A 202 -12.14 -7.60 5.51
N ARG A 203 -13.22 -8.20 6.02
CA ARG A 203 -14.10 -9.11 5.29
C ARG A 203 -15.51 -8.53 5.22
N LYS A 204 -16.12 -8.64 4.04
CA LYS A 204 -17.53 -8.27 3.85
C LYS A 204 -18.43 -9.38 4.42
N ALA A 205 -19.37 -8.98 5.26
CA ALA A 205 -20.48 -9.83 5.67
C ALA A 205 -21.67 -9.62 4.73
N ASP A 206 -22.35 -10.72 4.38
CA ASP A 206 -23.59 -10.68 3.61
C ASP A 206 -24.83 -10.36 4.48
N SER A 207 -24.71 -10.54 5.80
CA SER A 207 -25.82 -10.28 6.74
C SER A 207 -25.86 -8.81 7.15
N PRO A 208 -27.00 -8.11 6.98
CA PRO A 208 -27.18 -6.75 7.48
C PRO A 208 -26.91 -6.65 8.98
N GLY A 209 -26.28 -5.55 9.43
CA GLY A 209 -25.99 -5.33 10.84
C GLY A 209 -24.86 -6.20 11.40
N ARG A 210 -24.27 -7.12 10.62
CA ARG A 210 -23.16 -7.94 11.10
C ARG A 210 -21.94 -7.08 11.35
N PHE A 211 -21.40 -7.21 12.55
CA PHE A 211 -20.15 -6.62 13.00
C PHE A 211 -19.48 -7.60 13.96
N ASP A 212 -18.27 -8.04 13.60
CA ASP A 212 -17.44 -8.85 14.48
C ASP A 212 -15.97 -8.48 14.28
N LEU A 213 -15.27 -8.24 15.38
CA LEU A 213 -13.84 -7.90 15.41
C LEU A 213 -13.14 -8.90 16.31
N THR A 214 -12.52 -9.91 15.69
CA THR A 214 -11.93 -11.05 16.40
C THR A 214 -10.42 -11.11 16.20
N PRO A 215 -9.64 -11.44 17.26
CA PRO A 215 -8.23 -11.75 17.07
C PRO A 215 -8.10 -13.04 16.26
N LEU A 216 -7.14 -13.06 15.35
CA LEU A 216 -6.78 -14.26 14.61
C LEU A 216 -5.67 -15.03 15.34
N ASP A 217 -5.74 -16.35 15.28
CA ASP A 217 -4.59 -17.17 15.66
C ASP A 217 -3.44 -17.00 14.64
N PRO A 218 -2.20 -17.34 15.02
CA PRO A 218 -1.05 -17.09 14.16
C PRO A 218 -1.09 -17.78 12.78
N VAL A 219 -1.75 -18.93 12.66
CA VAL A 219 -1.81 -19.69 11.40
C VAL A 219 -2.76 -18.99 10.42
N ASP A 220 -3.97 -18.67 10.89
CA ASP A 220 -4.96 -17.93 10.10
C ASP A 220 -4.45 -16.52 9.76
N ALA A 221 -3.79 -15.85 10.71
CA ALA A 221 -3.15 -14.56 10.48
C ALA A 221 -2.07 -14.64 9.38
N ALA A 222 -1.21 -15.66 9.40
CA ALA A 222 -0.17 -15.83 8.39
C ALA A 222 -0.75 -16.07 7.00
N ALA A 223 -1.79 -16.90 6.89
CA ALA A 223 -2.46 -17.15 5.63
C ALA A 223 -3.09 -15.87 5.06
N LEU A 224 -3.86 -15.14 5.88
CA LEU A 224 -4.54 -13.93 5.44
C LEU A 224 -3.58 -12.79 5.13
N VAL A 225 -2.53 -12.58 5.93
CA VAL A 225 -1.51 -11.55 5.62
C VAL A 225 -0.76 -11.89 4.33
N ARG A 226 -0.50 -13.17 4.05
CA ARG A 226 0.13 -13.60 2.79
C ARG A 226 -0.72 -13.26 1.58
N ASP A 227 -2.04 -13.43 1.67
CA ASP A 227 -2.97 -13.10 0.58
C ASP A 227 -2.99 -11.59 0.29
N GLU A 228 -2.66 -10.77 1.30
CA GLU A 228 -2.59 -9.32 1.19
C GLU A 228 -1.22 -8.81 0.69
N VAL A 229 -0.26 -9.70 0.38
CA VAL A 229 1.02 -9.29 -0.22
C VAL A 229 0.78 -8.63 -1.57
N TYR A 230 1.16 -7.35 -1.66
CA TYR A 230 0.97 -6.53 -2.85
C TYR A 230 1.73 -7.13 -4.03
N ARG A 231 1.02 -7.44 -5.12
CA ARG A 231 1.59 -8.08 -6.31
C ARG A 231 2.30 -9.42 -6.00
N SER A 232 1.74 -10.23 -5.11
CA SER A 232 2.29 -11.54 -4.68
C SER A 232 2.83 -12.42 -5.82
N LYS A 233 2.14 -12.53 -6.96
CA LYS A 233 2.65 -13.26 -8.14
C LYS A 233 3.96 -12.70 -8.69
N THR A 234 4.10 -11.38 -8.71
CA THR A 234 5.34 -10.71 -9.13
C THR A 234 6.46 -10.99 -8.15
N ALA A 235 6.17 -10.94 -6.84
CA ALA A 235 7.13 -11.32 -5.81
C ALA A 235 7.58 -12.78 -5.97
N SER A 236 6.66 -13.72 -6.21
CA SER A 236 6.99 -15.12 -6.46
C SER A 236 7.85 -15.31 -7.73
N HIS A 237 7.58 -14.55 -8.80
CA HIS A 237 8.45 -14.56 -9.98
C HIS A 237 9.87 -14.08 -9.67
N LEU A 238 10.02 -13.12 -8.75
CA LEU A 238 11.29 -12.63 -8.22
C LEU A 238 11.92 -13.57 -7.17
N GLY A 239 11.35 -14.77 -6.95
CA GLY A 239 11.88 -15.76 -6.02
C GLY A 239 11.66 -15.41 -4.54
N ARG A 240 10.69 -14.54 -4.25
CA ARG A 240 10.49 -13.95 -2.91
C ARG A 240 9.72 -14.81 -1.89
N ASP A 241 9.36 -16.05 -2.25
CA ASP A 241 8.41 -16.82 -1.43
C ASP A 241 8.98 -17.19 -0.05
N ALA A 242 10.27 -17.53 0.03
CA ALA A 242 10.91 -17.97 1.28
C ALA A 242 11.16 -16.81 2.25
N ASP A 243 11.66 -15.68 1.75
CA ASP A 243 11.88 -14.47 2.53
C ASP A 243 10.55 -13.84 2.98
N LEU A 244 9.52 -13.78 2.13
CA LEU A 244 8.21 -13.28 2.53
C LEU A 244 7.62 -14.14 3.65
N PHE A 245 7.77 -15.46 3.58
CA PHE A 245 7.36 -16.34 4.67
C PHE A 245 8.08 -16.01 5.99
N GLN A 246 9.40 -15.83 5.96
CA GLN A 246 10.18 -15.44 7.14
C GLN A 246 9.79 -14.06 7.68
N GLN A 247 9.56 -13.09 6.79
CA GLN A 247 9.16 -11.72 7.15
C GLN A 247 7.76 -11.68 7.76
N ILE A 248 6.81 -12.45 7.21
CA ILE A 248 5.46 -12.57 7.79
C ILE A 248 5.54 -13.24 9.16
N ALA A 249 6.34 -14.30 9.33
CA ALA A 249 6.53 -14.91 10.65
C ALA A 249 7.13 -13.92 11.67
N ALA A 250 8.14 -13.13 11.26
CA ALA A 250 8.73 -12.08 12.10
C ALA A 250 7.72 -10.98 12.45
N LEU A 251 6.90 -10.57 11.48
CA LEU A 251 5.83 -9.59 11.65
C LEU A 251 4.82 -10.05 12.72
N LEU A 252 4.31 -11.28 12.60
CA LEU A 252 3.33 -11.83 13.52
C LEU A 252 3.87 -12.07 14.93
N GLY A 253 5.18 -12.13 15.11
CA GLY A 253 5.81 -12.17 16.43
C GLY A 253 5.72 -10.83 17.19
N ARG A 254 5.37 -9.74 16.52
CA ARG A 254 5.29 -8.37 17.10
C ARG A 254 3.95 -7.68 16.85
N VAL A 255 3.19 -8.11 15.86
CA VAL A 255 1.96 -7.47 15.38
C VAL A 255 0.77 -8.37 15.63
N ARG A 256 -0.29 -7.81 16.21
CA ARG A 256 -1.57 -8.51 16.38
C ARG A 256 -2.42 -8.34 15.14
N VAL A 257 -3.08 -9.43 14.75
CA VAL A 257 -3.93 -9.45 13.56
C VAL A 257 -5.36 -9.73 13.97
N PHE A 258 -6.28 -8.90 13.50
CA PHE A 258 -7.70 -9.01 13.73
C PHE A 258 -8.43 -9.21 12.42
N LEU A 259 -9.53 -9.95 12.46
CA LEU A 259 -10.50 -10.04 11.39
C LEU A 259 -11.70 -9.16 11.73
N LEU A 260 -11.96 -8.17 10.87
CA LEU A 260 -13.15 -7.34 10.93
C LEU A 260 -14.14 -7.82 9.89
N ASP A 261 -15.16 -8.56 10.34
CA ASP A 261 -16.26 -9.02 9.51
C ASP A 261 -17.44 -8.07 9.66
N ARG A 262 -17.74 -7.29 8.60
CA ARG A 262 -18.74 -6.23 8.68
C ARG A 262 -19.62 -6.11 7.45
N ALA A 263 -20.86 -5.70 7.67
CA ALA A 263 -21.72 -5.22 6.59
C ALA A 263 -21.16 -3.90 6.02
N MET A 264 -21.32 -3.71 4.71
CA MET A 264 -20.95 -2.46 4.04
C MET A 264 -22.09 -1.44 4.17
N ASP A 265 -22.26 -0.91 5.37
CA ASP A 265 -23.29 0.08 5.70
C ASP A 265 -22.64 1.33 6.33
N PHE A 266 -22.91 2.50 5.75
CA PHE A 266 -22.41 3.77 6.27
C PHE A 266 -23.05 4.13 7.62
N ALA A 267 -24.27 3.67 7.89
CA ALA A 267 -24.92 3.90 9.18
C ALA A 267 -24.18 3.24 10.36
N LEU A 268 -23.38 2.21 10.10
CA LEU A 268 -22.59 1.47 11.09
C LEU A 268 -21.11 1.88 11.08
N LEU A 269 -20.74 2.90 10.31
CA LEU A 269 -19.33 3.28 10.15
C LEU A 269 -18.77 3.87 11.43
N ASP A 270 -19.53 4.71 12.14
CA ASP A 270 -19.10 5.30 13.41
C ASP A 270 -18.92 4.23 14.50
N ASP A 271 -19.84 3.26 14.57
CA ASP A 271 -19.72 2.10 15.47
C ASP A 271 -18.47 1.27 15.13
N THR A 272 -18.20 1.08 13.83
CA THR A 272 -17.00 0.38 13.35
C THR A 272 -15.73 1.11 13.77
N VAL A 273 -15.69 2.44 13.61
CA VAL A 273 -14.57 3.28 14.02
C VAL A 273 -14.36 3.18 15.53
N ALA A 274 -15.41 3.34 16.33
CA ALA A 274 -15.33 3.25 17.79
C ALA A 274 -14.79 1.90 18.26
N ALA A 275 -15.26 0.80 17.67
CA ALA A 275 -14.80 -0.55 18.01
C ALA A 275 -13.34 -0.79 17.61
N VAL A 276 -12.90 -0.31 16.44
CA VAL A 276 -11.50 -0.39 16.00
C VAL A 276 -10.58 0.38 16.95
N LEU A 277 -10.93 1.63 17.29
CA LEU A 277 -10.14 2.45 18.22
C LEU A 277 -10.08 1.84 19.61
N ALA A 278 -11.22 1.35 20.14
CA ALA A 278 -11.26 0.66 21.42
C ALA A 278 -10.39 -0.61 21.43
N GLN A 279 -10.31 -1.32 20.30
CA GLN A 279 -9.46 -2.49 20.19
C GLN A 279 -7.97 -2.14 20.19
N ILE A 280 -7.57 -1.04 19.52
CA ILE A 280 -6.19 -0.54 19.53
C ILE A 280 -5.79 -0.08 20.94
N ASP A 281 -6.69 0.57 21.67
CA ASP A 281 -6.43 1.06 23.04
C ASP A 281 -6.31 -0.07 24.08
N LYS A 282 -6.95 -1.23 23.89
CA LYS A 282 -6.77 -2.41 24.76
C LYS A 282 -5.36 -3.01 24.70
N GLU A 283 -4.53 -2.56 23.78
CA GLU A 283 -3.14 -3.03 23.63
C GLU A 283 -2.13 -2.18 24.42
N VAL A 284 -2.60 -1.31 25.32
CA VAL A 284 -1.78 -0.58 26.31
C VAL A 284 -1.43 -1.47 27.50
#